data_AF-A0A497LCD4-F1
#
_entry.id   AF-A0A497LCD4-F1
#
_cell.length_a   1.000
_cell.length_b   1.000
_cell.length_c   1.000
_cell.angle_alpha   90.00
_cell.angle_beta   90.00
_cell.angle_gamma   90.00
#
_symmetry.space_group_name_H-M   'P 1'
#
loop_
_entity.id
_entity.type
_entity.pdbx_description
1 polymer ?
#
loop_
_entity_poly.entity_id
_entity_poly.type
_entity_poly.pdbx_seq_one_letter_code
_entity_poly.pdbx_strand_id
1 'polypeptide(L)'
;MSATGPSRGYKTFMLLILAGVLLFFGGMLVCLAADWGLAWASLARAREEITYEEFYNRCGSYIVGTFVGKALAFVGLLLIHVNSLLLLLFRGHELSPNEKLGLLFLVALTMLLYVILLGPMLRLYFW
;
A
#
# COMPACT_ATOMS: atom_id res chain seq x y z
N MET A 1 -32.38 11.52 -25.06
CA MET A 1 -31.38 10.59 -24.48
C MET A 1 -31.06 11.09 -23.09
N SER A 2 -31.57 10.41 -22.05
CA SER A 2 -31.28 10.75 -20.66
C SER A 2 -29.85 10.30 -20.34
N ALA A 3 -28.95 11.26 -20.10
CA ALA A 3 -27.65 11.00 -19.49
C ALA A 3 -27.90 10.52 -18.05
N THR A 4 -28.16 9.23 -17.90
CA THR A 4 -28.24 8.59 -16.58
C THR A 4 -26.82 8.54 -16.03
N GLY A 5 -26.56 9.37 -15.01
CA GLY A 5 -25.27 9.40 -14.34
C GLY A 5 -24.89 8.04 -13.73
N PRO A 6 -23.60 7.83 -13.41
CA PRO A 6 -23.10 6.54 -12.92
C PRO A 6 -23.86 6.06 -11.69
N SER A 7 -24.09 4.75 -11.63
CA SER A 7 -24.84 4.11 -10.55
C SER A 7 -24.20 4.38 -9.18
N ARG A 8 -25.02 4.38 -8.11
CA ARG A 8 -24.51 4.56 -6.74
C ARG A 8 -23.46 3.50 -6.39
N GLY A 9 -23.62 2.26 -6.90
CA GLY A 9 -22.67 1.17 -6.73
C GLY A 9 -21.32 1.45 -7.38
N TYR A 10 -21.31 1.93 -8.64
CA TYR A 10 -20.07 2.34 -9.32
C TYR A 10 -19.30 3.38 -8.50
N LYS A 11 -19.99 4.42 -8.01
CA LYS A 11 -19.36 5.48 -7.20
C LYS A 11 -18.76 4.94 -5.91
N THR A 12 -19.45 4.01 -5.24
CA THR A 12 -18.94 3.37 -4.02
C THR A 12 -17.66 2.57 -4.29
N PHE A 13 -17.62 1.75 -5.36
CA PHE A 13 -16.41 1.00 -5.70
C PHE A 13 -15.23 1.93 -6.03
N MET A 14 -15.46 3.00 -6.80
CA MET A 14 -14.42 3.97 -7.13
C MET A 14 -13.87 4.69 -5.89
N LEU A 15 -14.74 5.03 -4.93
CA LEU A 15 -14.32 5.60 -3.65
C LEU A 15 -13.48 4.62 -2.82
N LEU A 16 -13.86 3.34 -2.80
CA LEU A 16 -13.11 2.30 -2.07
C LEU A 16 -11.73 2.05 -2.71
N ILE A 17 -11.65 2.06 -4.05
CA ILE A 17 -10.38 1.98 -4.77
C ILE A 17 -9.51 3.19 -4.40
N LEU A 18 -10.07 4.41 -4.41
CA LEU A 18 -9.34 5.62 -4.03
C LEU A 18 -8.85 5.56 -2.58
N ALA A 19 -9.68 5.11 -1.64
CA ALA A 19 -9.29 4.90 -0.25
C ALA A 19 -8.14 3.89 -0.13
N GLY A 20 -8.19 2.80 -0.90
CA GLY A 20 -7.11 1.82 -0.99
C GLY A 20 -5.80 2.42 -1.51
N VAL A 21 -5.87 3.29 -2.54
CA VAL A 21 -4.70 4.02 -3.05
C VAL A 21 -4.08 4.92 -1.98
N LEU A 22 -4.92 5.68 -1.27
CA LEU A 22 -4.46 6.55 -0.17
C LEU A 22 -3.81 5.75 0.97
N LEU A 23 -4.40 4.61 1.35
CA LEU A 23 -3.82 3.71 2.34
C LEU A 23 -2.49 3.10 1.88
N PHE A 24 -2.39 2.73 0.61
CA PHE A 24 -1.16 2.20 0.03
C PHE A 24 -0.01 3.21 0.13
N PHE A 25 -0.21 4.41 -0.41
CA PHE A 25 0.81 5.46 -0.34
C PHE A 25 1.07 5.94 1.09
N GLY A 26 0.05 6.01 1.94
CA GLY A 26 0.21 6.30 3.36
C GLY A 26 1.09 5.29 4.08
N GLY A 27 0.87 3.99 3.84
CA GLY A 27 1.72 2.92 4.36
C GLY A 27 3.17 3.03 3.88
N MET A 28 3.38 3.32 2.59
CA MET A 28 4.72 3.55 2.03
C MET A 28 5.42 4.74 2.68
N LEU A 29 4.72 5.85 2.94
CA LEU A 29 5.27 7.02 3.62
C LEU A 29 5.68 6.70 5.07
N VAL A 30 4.89 5.90 5.79
CA VAL A 30 5.24 5.45 7.14
C VAL A 30 6.52 4.61 7.12
N CYS A 31 6.66 3.68 6.15
CA CYS A 31 7.90 2.91 5.98
C CYS A 31 9.11 3.82 5.69
N LEU A 32 8.97 4.76 4.75
CA LEU A 32 10.04 5.70 4.40
C LEU A 32 10.45 6.57 5.60
N ALA A 33 9.49 7.03 6.41
CA ALA A 33 9.77 7.78 7.62
C ALA A 33 10.51 6.94 8.67
N ALA A 34 10.17 5.66 8.79
CA ALA A 34 10.87 4.73 9.67
C ALA A 34 12.33 4.50 9.20
N ASP A 35 12.54 4.21 7.91
CA ASP A 35 13.88 4.02 7.32
C ASP A 35 14.75 5.28 7.50
N TRP A 36 14.16 6.46 7.26
CA TRP A 36 14.82 7.74 7.49
C TRP A 36 15.22 7.88 8.97
N GLY A 37 14.30 7.62 9.90
CA GLY A 37 14.59 7.67 11.34
C GLY A 37 15.76 6.75 11.76
N LEU A 38 15.85 5.55 11.20
CA LEU A 38 16.94 4.62 11.48
C LEU A 38 18.28 5.09 10.88
N ALA A 39 18.26 5.67 9.68
CA ALA A 39 19.46 6.21 9.05
C ALA A 39 20.06 7.36 9.88
N TRP A 40 19.22 8.26 10.39
CA TRP A 40 19.67 9.33 11.30
C TRP A 40 20.20 8.78 12.62
N ALA A 41 19.52 7.80 13.22
CA ALA A 41 20.01 7.17 14.45
C ALA A 41 21.37 6.49 14.24
N SER A 42 21.58 5.87 13.07
CA SER A 42 22.86 5.23 12.71
C SER A 42 23.98 6.26 12.56
N LEU A 43 23.71 7.39 11.91
CA LEU A 43 24.67 8.48 11.77
C LEU A 43 25.01 9.12 13.12
N ALA A 44 24.00 9.39 13.96
CA ALA A 44 24.19 9.92 15.31
C ALA A 44 25.02 8.98 16.18
N ARG A 45 24.78 7.65 16.07
CA ARG A 45 25.59 6.66 16.80
C ARG A 45 27.04 6.61 16.31
N ALA A 46 27.26 6.70 15.00
CA ALA A 46 28.61 6.73 14.41
C ALA A 46 29.42 7.97 14.84
N ARG A 47 28.73 9.07 15.16
CA ARG A 47 29.31 10.30 15.71
C ARG A 47 29.37 10.32 17.25
N GLU A 48 28.98 9.23 17.90
CA GLU A 48 28.90 9.10 19.36
C GLU A 48 27.96 10.12 20.03
N GLU A 49 27.01 10.69 19.27
CA GLU A 49 26.03 11.68 19.75
C GLU A 49 24.91 11.05 20.60
N ILE A 50 24.68 9.74 20.44
CA ILE A 50 23.67 8.97 21.19
C ILE A 50 24.27 7.70 21.79
N THR A 51 23.68 7.24 22.89
CA THR A 51 24.05 5.99 23.55
C THR A 51 23.58 4.75 22.78
N TYR A 52 24.13 3.58 23.09
CA TYR A 52 23.64 2.31 22.53
C TYR A 52 22.18 2.04 22.93
N GLU A 53 21.79 2.36 24.16
CA GLU A 53 20.42 2.17 24.64
C GLU A 53 19.43 3.01 23.84
N GLU A 54 19.74 4.29 23.59
CA GLU A 54 18.93 5.15 22.74
C GLU A 54 18.85 4.62 21.30
N PHE A 55 19.97 4.15 20.74
CA PHE A 55 19.97 3.54 19.41
C PHE A 55 19.04 2.31 19.34
N TYR A 56 19.08 1.42 20.33
CA TYR A 56 18.19 0.26 20.39
C TYR A 56 16.71 0.65 20.51
N ASN A 57 16.39 1.69 21.29
CA ASN A 57 15.03 2.22 21.36
C ASN A 57 14.54 2.78 20.01
N ARG A 58 15.44 3.41 19.24
CA ARG A 58 15.15 3.86 17.86
C ARG A 58 14.97 2.68 16.90
N CYS A 59 15.76 1.61 17.04
CA CYS A 59 15.57 0.36 16.29
C CYS A 59 14.22 -0.31 16.60
N GLY A 60 13.80 -0.33 17.88
CA GLY A 60 12.47 -0.83 18.25
C GLY A 60 11.35 -0.03 17.58
N SER A 61 11.47 1.31 17.61
CA SER A 61 10.53 2.21 16.92
C SER A 61 10.52 2.00 15.40
N TYR A 62 11.68 1.75 14.79
CA TYR A 62 11.82 1.41 13.38
C TYR A 62 11.06 0.14 13.00
N ILE A 63 11.24 -0.94 13.78
CA ILE A 63 10.59 -2.23 13.51
C ILE A 63 9.06 -2.07 13.55
N VAL A 64 8.55 -1.40 14.58
CA VAL A 64 7.10 -1.13 14.72
C VAL A 64 6.59 -0.27 13.57
N GLY A 65 7.27 0.83 13.24
CA GLY A 65 6.90 1.73 12.15
C GLY A 65 6.86 1.02 10.80
N THR A 66 7.90 0.25 10.48
CA THR A 66 7.98 -0.53 9.25
C THR A 66 6.89 -1.60 9.17
N PHE A 67 6.58 -2.27 10.28
CA PHE A 67 5.49 -3.25 10.33
C PHE A 67 4.12 -2.60 10.08
N VAL A 68 3.83 -1.49 10.77
CA VAL A 68 2.58 -0.72 10.60
C VAL A 68 2.46 -0.21 9.16
N GLY A 69 3.52 0.38 8.60
CA GLY A 69 3.54 0.87 7.23
C GLY A 69 3.29 -0.23 6.21
N LYS A 70 3.94 -1.40 6.35
CA LYS A 70 3.70 -2.56 5.49
C LYS A 70 2.27 -3.10 5.60
N ALA A 71 1.72 -3.17 6.82
CA ALA A 71 0.34 -3.62 7.03
C ALA A 71 -0.67 -2.67 6.37
N LEU A 72 -0.50 -1.35 6.52
CA LEU A 72 -1.32 -0.35 5.85
C LEU A 72 -1.21 -0.46 4.32
N ALA A 73 0.01 -0.61 3.81
CA ALA A 73 0.24 -0.77 2.38
C ALA A 73 -0.45 -2.03 1.83
N PHE A 74 -0.37 -3.14 2.55
CA PHE A 74 -1.02 -4.40 2.19
C PHE A 74 -2.55 -4.26 2.17
N VAL A 75 -3.15 -3.66 3.21
CA VAL A 75 -4.59 -3.41 3.26
C VAL A 75 -5.04 -2.50 2.12
N GLY A 76 -4.25 -1.47 1.79
CA GLY A 76 -4.50 -0.60 0.65
C GLY A 76 -4.53 -1.38 -0.68
N LEU A 77 -3.53 -2.24 -0.93
CA LEU A 77 -3.50 -3.11 -2.11
C LEU A 77 -4.70 -4.06 -2.17
N LEU A 78 -5.13 -4.62 -1.03
CA LEU A 78 -6.28 -5.52 -0.96
C LEU A 78 -7.58 -4.82 -1.33
N LEU A 79 -7.78 -3.61 -0.80
CA LEU A 79 -8.94 -2.80 -1.15
C LEU A 79 -8.94 -2.45 -2.65
N ILE A 80 -7.81 -2.02 -3.22
CA ILE A 80 -7.73 -1.73 -4.65
C ILE A 80 -8.07 -2.98 -5.47
N HIS A 81 -7.41 -4.10 -5.17
CA HIS A 81 -7.51 -5.31 -5.96
C HIS A 81 -8.92 -5.90 -5.93
N VAL A 82 -9.48 -6.11 -4.74
CA VAL A 82 -10.82 -6.70 -4.58
C VAL A 82 -11.88 -5.79 -5.18
N ASN A 83 -11.84 -4.47 -4.92
CA ASN A 83 -12.86 -3.57 -5.46
C ASN A 83 -12.74 -3.40 -6.97
N SER A 84 -11.55 -3.47 -7.55
CA SER A 84 -11.38 -3.46 -9.01
C SER A 84 -12.00 -4.71 -9.66
N LEU A 85 -11.80 -5.88 -9.07
CA LEU A 85 -12.43 -7.13 -9.53
C LEU A 85 -13.96 -7.09 -9.39
N LEU A 86 -14.46 -6.64 -8.23
CA LEU A 86 -15.91 -6.53 -8.00
C LEU A 86 -16.55 -5.53 -8.96
N LEU A 87 -15.89 -4.40 -9.25
CA LEU A 87 -16.39 -3.42 -10.20
C LEU A 87 -16.45 -4.01 -11.63
N LEU A 88 -15.43 -4.75 -12.05
CA LEU A 88 -15.42 -5.45 -13.33
C LEU A 88 -16.52 -6.52 -13.44
N LEU A 89 -16.71 -7.34 -12.39
CA LEU A 89 -17.68 -8.43 -12.38
C LEU A 89 -19.13 -7.93 -12.34
N PHE A 90 -19.43 -6.99 -11.43
CA PHE A 90 -20.81 -6.59 -11.17
C PHE A 90 -21.27 -5.37 -11.96
N ARG A 91 -20.34 -4.52 -12.40
CA ARG A 91 -20.64 -3.26 -13.11
C ARG A 91 -19.86 -3.11 -14.41
N GLY A 92 -19.35 -4.23 -14.95
CA GLY A 92 -18.62 -4.27 -16.21
C GLY A 92 -19.34 -3.64 -17.40
N HIS A 93 -20.67 -3.67 -17.45
CA HIS A 93 -21.43 -3.07 -18.55
C HIS A 93 -21.49 -1.53 -18.49
N GLU A 94 -21.27 -0.93 -17.32
CA GLU A 94 -21.25 0.54 -17.12
C GLU A 94 -19.89 1.14 -17.50
N LEU A 95 -18.86 0.33 -17.61
CA LEU A 95 -17.49 0.76 -17.90
C LEU A 95 -17.26 0.90 -19.40
N SER A 96 -16.68 2.02 -19.80
CA SER A 96 -16.10 2.18 -21.13
C SER A 96 -14.95 1.17 -21.36
N PRO A 97 -14.63 0.82 -22.62
CA PRO A 97 -13.52 -0.09 -22.93
C PRO A 97 -12.19 0.35 -22.29
N ASN A 98 -11.93 1.65 -22.24
CA ASN A 98 -10.72 2.22 -21.63
C ASN A 98 -10.71 2.06 -20.10
N GLU A 99 -11.84 2.25 -19.42
CA GLU A 99 -11.93 2.02 -17.97
C GLU A 99 -11.72 0.54 -17.62
N LYS A 100 -12.24 -0.38 -18.44
CA LYS A 100 -11.99 -1.82 -18.26
C LYS A 100 -10.52 -2.16 -18.37
N LEU A 101 -9.85 -1.65 -19.41
CA LEU A 101 -8.41 -1.83 -19.59
C LEU A 101 -7.63 -1.23 -18.41
N GLY A 102 -8.03 -0.04 -17.95
CA GLY A 102 -7.44 0.61 -16.77
C GLY A 102 -7.57 -0.24 -15.50
N LEU A 103 -8.75 -0.82 -15.24
CA LEU A 103 -8.95 -1.70 -14.09
C LEU A 103 -8.18 -3.02 -14.21
N LEU A 104 -8.11 -3.63 -15.41
CA LEU A 104 -7.32 -4.82 -15.63
C LEU A 104 -5.83 -4.54 -15.42
N PHE A 105 -5.34 -3.40 -15.89
CA PHE A 105 -3.97 -2.95 -15.63
C PHE A 105 -3.74 -2.72 -14.14
N LEU A 106 -4.69 -2.10 -13.43
CA LEU A 106 -4.61 -1.88 -11.98
C LEU A 106 -4.59 -3.19 -11.18
N VAL A 107 -5.36 -4.19 -11.61
CA VAL A 107 -5.36 -5.56 -11.04
C VAL A 107 -4.00 -6.24 -11.27
N ALA A 108 -3.44 -6.14 -12.47
CA ALA A 108 -2.10 -6.69 -12.76
C ALA A 108 -1.01 -5.97 -11.96
N LEU A 109 -1.08 -4.65 -11.85
CA LEU A 109 -0.14 -3.84 -11.09
C LEU A 109 -0.18 -4.19 -9.60
N THR A 110 -1.38 -4.32 -9.02
CA THR A 110 -1.51 -4.72 -7.60
C THR A 110 -0.94 -6.11 -7.34
N MET A 111 -1.07 -7.07 -8.27
CA MET A 111 -0.40 -8.38 -8.18
C MET A 111 1.13 -8.26 -8.15
N LEU A 112 1.72 -7.41 -8.99
CA LEU A 112 3.16 -7.15 -8.95
C LEU A 112 3.58 -6.51 -7.62
N LEU A 113 2.80 -5.53 -7.14
CA LEU A 113 3.08 -4.85 -5.87
C LEU A 113 2.97 -5.78 -4.66
N TYR A 114 2.07 -6.78 -4.68
CA TYR A 114 2.05 -7.82 -3.65
C TYR A 114 3.34 -8.61 -3.59
N VAL A 115 3.90 -9.00 -4.75
CA VAL A 115 5.16 -9.74 -4.81
C VAL A 115 6.30 -8.90 -4.22
N ILE A 116 6.35 -7.60 -4.53
CA ILE A 116 7.37 -6.70 -3.98
C ILE A 116 7.21 -6.53 -2.47
N LEU A 117 5.97 -6.37 -1.98
CA LEU A 117 5.68 -6.14 -0.57
C LEU A 117 5.91 -7.40 0.29
N LEU A 118 5.54 -8.58 -0.21
CA LEU A 118 5.64 -9.86 0.50
C LEU A 118 6.96 -10.59 0.26
N GLY A 119 7.65 -10.33 -0.85
CA GLY A 119 8.90 -10.99 -1.24
C GLY A 119 9.96 -11.04 -0.15
N PRO A 120 10.25 -9.92 0.55
CA PRO A 120 11.20 -9.91 1.67
C PRO A 120 10.77 -10.78 2.86
N MET A 121 9.46 -10.92 3.11
CA MET A 121 8.92 -11.77 4.18
C MET A 121 9.05 -13.26 3.82
N LEU A 122 8.73 -13.64 2.59
CA LEU A 122 8.86 -15.03 2.12
C LEU A 122 10.31 -15.51 2.15
N ARG A 123 11.27 -14.65 1.81
CA ARG A 123 12.70 -14.99 1.84
C ARG A 123 13.25 -15.30 3.24
N LEU A 124 12.60 -14.79 4.29
CA LEU A 124 12.96 -15.05 5.70
C LEU A 124 12.37 -16.36 6.26
N TYR A 125 11.37 -16.95 5.60
CA TYR A 125 10.73 -18.20 6.03
C TYR A 125 11.25 -19.44 5.30
N PHE A 126 11.88 -19.28 4.13
CA PHE A 126 12.39 -20.38 3.30
C PHE A 126 13.92 -20.56 3.36
N TRP A 127 14.58 -19.93 4.34
CA TRP A 127 16.01 -20.06 4.66
C TRP A 127 16.17 -20.11 6.17
#